data_AF-A0A1V6PLZ3-F1
#
_entry.id   AF-A0A1V6PLZ3-F1
#
_cell.length_a   1.000
_cell.length_b   1.000
_cell.length_c   1.000
_cell.angle_alpha   90.00
_cell.angle_beta   90.00
_cell.angle_gamma   90.00
#
_symmetry.space_group_name_H-M   'P 1'
#
loop_
_entity.id
_entity.type
_entity.pdbx_description
1 polymer ?
#
loop_
_entity_poly.entity_id
_entity_poly.type
_entity_poly.pdbx_seq_one_letter_code
_entity_poly.pdbx_strand_id
1 'polypeptide(L)'
;MALDITPATINTLEKLSDETKTTNFLNQLLHHTLITTNFDQLKFHAAASKQLQWHNKSSTSTHLISSPYNEPPHLLDLSRLDIQSTLLSLALTSFKPLRDDYATASYLDSFNWQEVFNLLKAYSEAEGHVWTAQTFYVVEFRSILKTGVDQDYLHALDAYSHQEATTSGGLLKYWFGTKNEKRQNLATFV
;
A
#
# COMPACT_ATOMS: atom_id res chain seq x y z
N MET A 1 11.18 13.17 -24.85
CA MET A 1 10.69 11.79 -24.85
C MET A 1 9.30 11.84 -24.24
N ALA A 2 8.27 11.72 -25.07
CA ALA A 2 6.88 11.93 -24.65
C ALA A 2 6.44 10.80 -23.73
N LEU A 3 5.78 11.15 -22.63
CA LEU A 3 5.20 10.20 -21.69
C LEU A 3 3.97 9.58 -22.38
N ASP A 4 4.00 8.27 -22.63
CA ASP A 4 2.81 7.54 -23.08
C ASP A 4 1.90 7.31 -21.87
N ILE A 5 0.97 8.25 -21.71
CA ILE A 5 -0.08 8.18 -20.70
C ILE A 5 -1.22 7.34 -21.29
N THR A 6 -1.57 6.23 -20.63
CA THR A 6 -2.62 5.34 -21.16
C THR A 6 -4.00 6.02 -21.15
N PRO A 7 -4.91 5.69 -22.08
CA PRO A 7 -6.25 6.29 -22.16
C PRO A 7 -7.08 6.15 -20.87
N ALA A 8 -6.82 5.11 -20.07
CA ALA A 8 -7.47 4.91 -18.77
C ALA A 8 -7.03 5.95 -17.72
N THR A 9 -5.77 6.38 -17.76
CA THR A 9 -5.21 7.40 -16.87
C THR A 9 -5.76 8.79 -17.22
N ILE A 10 -5.91 9.10 -18.51
CA ILE A 10 -6.48 10.37 -18.98
C ILE A 10 -7.95 10.50 -18.58
N ASN A 11 -8.75 9.46 -18.81
CA ASN A 11 -10.16 9.43 -18.39
C ASN A 11 -10.35 9.53 -16.87
N THR A 12 -9.35 9.12 -16.07
CA THR A 12 -9.39 9.27 -14.61
C THR A 12 -9.10 10.71 -14.19
N LEU A 13 -8.19 11.40 -14.90
CA LEU A 13 -7.79 12.77 -14.60
C LEU A 13 -8.82 13.81 -15.08
N GLU A 14 -9.42 13.63 -16.26
CA GLU A 14 -10.45 14.54 -16.79
C GLU A 14 -11.76 14.49 -15.98
N LYS A 15 -12.03 13.36 -15.31
CA LYS A 15 -13.22 13.22 -14.48
C LYS A 15 -13.08 13.85 -13.09
N LEU A 16 -11.84 14.08 -12.64
CA LEU A 16 -11.53 14.73 -11.36
C LEU A 16 -11.72 16.26 -11.42
N SER A 17 -11.66 16.88 -12.61
CA SER A 17 -11.75 18.33 -12.76
C SER A 17 -13.18 18.90 -12.73
N ASP A 18 -14.21 18.08 -12.91
CA ASP A 18 -15.59 18.57 -13.11
C ASP A 18 -16.50 18.54 -11.87
N GLU A 19 -16.10 17.91 -10.76
CA GLU A 19 -16.93 17.81 -9.54
C GLU A 19 -16.37 18.58 -8.33
N THR A 20 -16.28 19.91 -8.44
CA THR A 20 -16.12 20.80 -7.28
C THR A 20 -17.40 20.86 -6.44
N LYS A 21 -17.60 19.87 -5.56
CA LYS A 21 -18.34 20.01 -4.27
C LYS A 21 -17.73 19.05 -3.24
N THR A 22 -17.06 19.63 -2.25
CA THR A 22 -16.57 19.06 -0.97
C THR A 22 -17.17 17.70 -0.59
N THR A 23 -16.62 16.63 -1.17
CA THR A 23 -16.84 15.27 -0.72
C THR A 23 -15.47 14.82 -0.24
N ASN A 24 -15.29 14.67 1.07
CA ASN A 24 -14.03 14.25 1.66
C ASN A 24 -13.58 12.94 0.99
N PHE A 25 -12.58 13.04 0.10
CA PHE A 25 -12.19 11.98 -0.84
C PHE A 25 -11.66 10.77 -0.09
N LEU A 26 -11.14 11.01 1.12
CA LEU A 26 -10.56 10.04 2.03
C LEU A 26 -11.61 9.10 2.67
N ASN A 27 -12.89 9.49 2.66
CA ASN A 27 -13.96 8.72 3.31
C ASN A 27 -14.67 7.73 2.36
N GLN A 28 -14.12 7.46 1.18
CA GLN A 28 -14.73 6.57 0.18
C GLN A 28 -13.99 5.23 0.04
N LEU A 29 -13.52 4.69 1.17
CA LEU A 29 -12.84 3.41 1.21
C LEU A 29 -13.84 2.26 1.30
N LEU A 30 -13.81 1.34 0.32
CA LEU A 30 -14.58 0.11 0.40
C LEU A 30 -14.19 -0.70 1.64
N HIS A 31 -15.19 -1.34 2.24
CA HIS A 31 -14.95 -2.27 3.34
C HIS A 31 -14.00 -3.39 2.88
N HIS A 32 -13.03 -3.73 3.72
CA HIS A 32 -11.93 -4.64 3.38
C HIS A 32 -12.40 -6.05 2.96
N THR A 33 -13.59 -6.47 3.43
CA THR A 33 -14.23 -7.75 3.05
C THR A 33 -14.68 -7.81 1.58
N LEU A 34 -14.75 -6.67 0.90
CA LEU A 34 -15.02 -6.60 -0.54
C LEU A 34 -13.76 -6.81 -1.38
N ILE A 35 -12.59 -6.86 -0.74
CA ILE A 35 -11.29 -7.07 -1.36
C ILE A 35 -10.81 -8.50 -1.10
N THR A 36 -9.98 -9.00 -2.00
CA THR A 36 -9.40 -10.34 -1.89
C THR A 36 -8.58 -10.51 -0.60
N THR A 37 -8.58 -11.73 -0.06
CA THR A 37 -7.65 -12.20 0.98
C THR A 37 -6.49 -13.00 0.38
N ASN A 38 -6.39 -13.07 -0.96
CA ASN A 38 -5.29 -13.77 -1.63
C ASN A 38 -3.98 -12.98 -1.45
N PHE A 39 -3.02 -13.59 -0.76
CA PHE A 39 -1.72 -12.96 -0.47
C PHE A 39 -0.97 -12.53 -1.72
N ASP A 40 -0.95 -13.34 -2.79
CA ASP A 40 -0.19 -12.99 -3.99
C ASP A 40 -0.79 -11.80 -4.73
N GLN A 41 -2.13 -11.70 -4.76
CA GLN A 41 -2.82 -10.52 -5.29
C GLN A 41 -2.50 -9.26 -4.49
N LEU A 42 -2.42 -9.36 -3.16
CA LEU A 42 -2.09 -8.23 -2.28
C LEU A 42 -0.59 -7.86 -2.35
N LYS A 43 0.30 -8.84 -2.49
CA LYS A 43 1.76 -8.64 -2.59
C LYS A 43 2.21 -8.12 -3.95
N PHE A 44 1.76 -8.76 -5.01
CA PHE A 44 2.38 -8.63 -6.34
C PHE A 44 1.52 -7.85 -7.34
N HIS A 45 0.22 -7.71 -7.06
CA HIS A 45 -0.74 -7.08 -7.98
C HIS A 45 -1.46 -5.88 -7.39
N ALA A 46 -0.96 -5.34 -6.26
CA ALA A 46 -1.50 -4.15 -5.61
C ALA A 46 -3.01 -4.19 -5.39
N ALA A 47 -3.57 -5.37 -5.07
CA ALA A 47 -5.01 -5.56 -4.98
C ALA A 47 -5.66 -4.74 -3.86
N ALA A 48 -4.90 -4.28 -2.86
CA ALA A 48 -5.37 -3.36 -1.82
C ALA A 48 -5.87 -2.02 -2.39
N SER A 49 -5.29 -1.54 -3.50
CA SER A 49 -5.70 -0.29 -4.15
C SER A 49 -7.15 -0.32 -4.65
N LYS A 50 -7.74 -1.52 -4.82
CA LYS A 50 -9.16 -1.68 -5.16
C LYS A 50 -10.10 -1.21 -4.05
N GLN A 51 -9.62 -0.99 -2.82
CA GLN A 51 -10.43 -0.34 -1.79
C GLN A 51 -10.77 1.11 -2.17
N LEU A 52 -9.96 1.76 -2.99
CA LEU A 52 -10.12 3.15 -3.40
C LEU A 52 -11.14 3.22 -4.55
N GLN A 53 -12.44 3.30 -4.22
CA GLN A 53 -13.50 3.52 -5.21
C GLN A 53 -14.21 4.84 -4.96
N TRP A 54 -13.73 5.88 -5.66
CA TRP A 54 -14.14 7.28 -5.53
C TRP A 54 -15.57 7.62 -5.99
N HIS A 55 -16.42 6.62 -6.22
CA HIS A 55 -17.77 6.81 -6.75
C HIS A 55 -18.83 5.91 -6.08
N ASN A 56 -18.46 5.07 -5.10
CA ASN A 56 -19.36 4.05 -4.53
C ASN A 56 -19.70 4.34 -3.07
N LYS A 57 -20.90 4.89 -2.81
CA LYS A 57 -21.36 5.30 -1.47
C LYS A 57 -21.77 4.15 -0.53
N SER A 58 -21.58 2.89 -0.93
CA SER A 58 -22.23 1.75 -0.27
C SER A 58 -21.51 1.21 0.98
N SER A 59 -20.25 1.58 1.23
CA SER A 59 -19.56 1.27 2.49
C SER A 59 -18.41 2.25 2.70
N THR A 60 -18.46 3.08 3.74
CA THR A 60 -17.35 3.97 4.11
C THR A 60 -16.61 3.35 5.29
N SER A 61 -15.42 2.81 5.04
CA SER A 61 -14.50 2.30 6.07
C SER A 61 -13.40 3.32 6.36
N THR A 62 -12.88 3.35 7.58
CA THR A 62 -11.61 4.04 7.92
C THR A 62 -10.43 3.08 7.99
N HIS A 63 -10.67 1.78 7.80
CA HIS A 63 -9.68 0.71 7.94
C HIS A 63 -9.14 0.27 6.59
N LEU A 64 -7.84 0.49 6.40
CA LEU A 64 -7.09 0.26 5.15
C LEU A 64 -6.29 -1.04 5.21
N ILE A 65 -6.29 -1.78 4.11
CA ILE A 65 -5.39 -2.90 3.86
C ILE A 65 -4.02 -2.32 3.50
N SER A 66 -3.14 -2.22 4.50
CA SER A 66 -1.78 -1.72 4.36
C SER A 66 -0.73 -2.84 4.30
N SER A 67 -1.15 -4.10 4.21
CA SER A 67 -0.24 -5.25 4.09
C SER A 67 -0.90 -6.44 3.39
N PRO A 68 -0.16 -7.54 3.16
CA PRO A 68 -0.76 -8.77 2.64
C PRO A 68 -1.75 -9.46 3.60
N TYR A 69 -1.90 -8.98 4.84
CA TYR A 69 -2.88 -9.47 5.82
C TYR A 69 -4.18 -8.68 5.70
N ASN A 70 -5.28 -9.36 5.36
CA ASN A 70 -6.61 -8.76 5.20
C ASN A 70 -7.59 -9.30 6.26
N GLU A 71 -7.21 -9.14 7.52
CA GLU A 71 -8.00 -9.46 8.69
C GLU A 71 -8.07 -8.24 9.62
N PRO A 72 -9.16 -8.06 10.39
CA PRO A 72 -9.36 -6.86 11.22
C PRO A 72 -8.16 -6.43 12.09
N PRO A 73 -7.42 -7.34 12.75
CA PRO A 73 -6.26 -6.95 13.58
C PRO A 73 -5.08 -6.33 12.81
N HIS A 74 -5.07 -6.45 11.48
CA HIS A 74 -3.99 -6.01 10.61
C HIS A 74 -4.33 -4.74 9.81
N LEU A 75 -5.57 -4.25 9.90
CA LEU A 75 -5.99 -3.09 9.13
C LEU A 75 -5.48 -1.79 9.77
N LEU A 76 -4.93 -0.92 8.94
CA LEU A 76 -4.50 0.42 9.36
C LEU A 76 -5.72 1.32 9.54
N ASP A 77 -5.93 1.82 10.76
CA ASP A 77 -6.99 2.79 11.05
C ASP A 77 -6.53 4.21 10.69
N LEU A 78 -7.04 4.71 9.56
CA LEU A 78 -6.72 6.04 9.02
C LEU A 78 -7.18 7.18 9.92
N SER A 79 -8.16 6.95 10.81
CA SER A 79 -8.64 8.00 11.74
C SER A 79 -7.60 8.41 12.78
N ARG A 80 -6.53 7.63 12.94
CA ARG A 80 -5.42 7.86 13.88
C ARG A 80 -4.23 8.59 13.25
N LEU A 81 -4.28 8.88 11.96
CA LEU A 81 -3.18 9.46 11.21
C LEU A 81 -3.41 10.94 10.91
N ASP A 82 -2.32 11.69 10.74
CA ASP A 82 -2.39 12.99 10.10
C ASP A 82 -2.71 12.85 8.60
N ILE A 83 -3.06 13.96 7.97
CA ILE A 83 -3.47 14.00 6.58
C ILE A 83 -2.37 13.54 5.60
N GLN A 84 -1.10 13.90 5.81
CA GLN A 84 -0.01 13.51 4.91
C GLN A 84 0.30 12.02 5.04
N SER A 85 0.29 11.49 6.26
CA SER A 85 0.39 10.06 6.52
C SER A 85 -0.77 9.27 5.91
N THR A 86 -2.00 9.79 6.03
CA THR A 86 -3.19 9.20 5.39
C THR A 86 -3.03 9.12 3.87
N LEU A 87 -2.70 10.25 3.23
CA LEU A 87 -2.51 10.32 1.77
C LEU A 87 -1.39 9.38 1.29
N LEU A 88 -0.29 9.30 2.04
CA LEU A 88 0.81 8.37 1.74
C LEU A 88 0.37 6.91 1.88
N SER A 89 -0.34 6.53 2.95
CA SER A 89 -0.87 5.18 3.12
C SER A 89 -1.82 4.77 2.00
N LEU A 90 -2.69 5.68 1.54
CA LEU A 90 -3.56 5.44 0.39
C LEU A 90 -2.74 5.19 -0.88
N ALA A 91 -1.74 6.01 -1.16
CA ALA A 91 -0.85 5.81 -2.31
C ALA A 91 -0.08 4.48 -2.24
N LEU A 92 0.38 4.10 -1.05
CA LEU A 92 1.12 2.85 -0.80
C LEU A 92 0.26 1.59 -0.98
N THR A 93 -1.06 1.69 -1.13
CA THR A 93 -1.90 0.55 -1.55
C THR A 93 -1.58 0.07 -2.97
N SER A 94 -1.01 0.95 -3.81
CA SER A 94 -0.51 0.64 -5.16
C SER A 94 0.89 -0.01 -5.17
N PHE A 95 1.58 -0.02 -4.02
CA PHE A 95 2.97 -0.49 -3.92
C PHE A 95 3.10 -1.98 -4.27
N LYS A 96 3.95 -2.28 -5.24
CA LYS A 96 4.23 -3.63 -5.77
C LYS A 96 5.65 -3.71 -6.33
N PRO A 97 6.27 -4.90 -6.38
CA PRO A 97 7.53 -5.07 -7.07
C PRO A 97 7.36 -4.93 -8.59
N LEU A 98 8.42 -4.49 -9.26
CA LEU A 98 8.50 -4.33 -10.71
C LEU A 98 9.30 -5.44 -11.41
N ARG A 99 9.98 -6.28 -10.64
CA ARG A 99 10.95 -7.27 -11.11
C ARG A 99 11.02 -8.45 -10.16
N ASP A 100 11.24 -9.65 -10.68
CA ASP A 100 11.23 -10.89 -9.91
C ASP A 100 12.43 -11.02 -8.96
N ASP A 101 13.54 -10.32 -9.24
CA ASP A 101 14.76 -10.32 -8.44
C ASP A 101 14.81 -9.24 -7.35
N TYR A 102 13.64 -8.71 -6.95
CA TYR A 102 13.49 -7.67 -5.90
C TYR A 102 14.24 -8.00 -4.60
N ALA A 103 14.41 -9.28 -4.27
CA ALA A 103 15.06 -9.71 -3.03
C ALA A 103 16.56 -9.36 -2.99
N THR A 104 17.19 -9.14 -4.15
CA THR A 104 18.63 -8.85 -4.30
C THR A 104 18.93 -7.59 -5.10
N ALA A 105 18.00 -7.13 -5.94
CA ALA A 105 18.15 -5.90 -6.70
C ALA A 105 18.12 -4.66 -5.78
N SER A 106 18.59 -3.52 -6.32
CA SER A 106 18.50 -2.20 -5.69
C SER A 106 17.06 -1.90 -5.25
N TYR A 107 16.86 -1.42 -4.02
CA TYR A 107 15.53 -1.20 -3.45
C TYR A 107 14.68 -0.26 -4.29
N LEU A 108 15.25 0.89 -4.66
CA LEU A 108 14.53 1.92 -5.41
C LEU A 108 14.14 1.44 -6.82
N ASP A 109 14.93 0.54 -7.42
CA ASP A 109 14.65 -0.04 -8.73
C ASP A 109 13.77 -1.30 -8.64
N SER A 110 13.50 -1.81 -7.44
CA SER A 110 12.72 -3.03 -7.22
C SER A 110 11.22 -2.78 -7.17
N PHE A 111 10.80 -1.55 -6.83
CA PHE A 111 9.41 -1.19 -6.56
C PHE A 111 8.95 0.01 -7.37
N ASN A 112 7.63 0.13 -7.53
CA ASN A 112 6.97 1.20 -8.30
C ASN A 112 6.88 2.55 -7.57
N TRP A 113 7.96 3.01 -6.93
CA TRP A 113 7.96 4.26 -6.16
C TRP A 113 7.50 5.49 -6.97
N GLN A 114 7.85 5.57 -8.25
CA GLN A 114 7.38 6.65 -9.12
C GLN A 114 5.84 6.69 -9.23
N GLU A 115 5.19 5.53 -9.34
CA GLU A 115 3.73 5.42 -9.38
C GLU A 115 3.13 5.86 -8.04
N VAL A 116 3.70 5.41 -6.92
CA VAL A 116 3.28 5.79 -5.56
C VAL A 116 3.36 7.32 -5.38
N PHE A 117 4.47 7.96 -5.74
CA PHE A 117 4.60 9.42 -5.59
C PHE A 117 3.69 10.21 -6.53
N ASN A 118 3.43 9.70 -7.73
CA ASN A 118 2.46 10.32 -8.64
C ASN A 118 1.04 10.28 -8.06
N LEU A 119 0.64 9.14 -7.48
CA LEU A 119 -0.65 9.00 -6.78
C LEU A 119 -0.73 9.88 -5.54
N LEU A 120 0.33 9.94 -4.74
CA LEU A 120 0.40 10.82 -3.57
C LEU A 120 0.14 12.28 -3.95
N LYS A 121 0.80 12.75 -5.01
CA LYS A 121 0.60 14.11 -5.53
C LYS A 121 -0.85 14.32 -5.98
N ALA A 122 -1.40 13.40 -6.77
CA ALA A 122 -2.78 13.48 -7.24
C ALA A 122 -3.79 13.48 -6.07
N TYR A 123 -3.56 12.68 -5.04
CA TYR A 123 -4.42 12.64 -3.85
C TYR A 123 -4.31 13.93 -3.02
N SER A 124 -3.10 14.49 -2.88
CA SER A 124 -2.91 15.79 -2.21
C SER A 124 -3.64 16.91 -2.94
N GLU A 125 -3.57 16.94 -4.28
CA GLU A 125 -4.27 17.91 -5.12
C GLU A 125 -5.79 17.74 -5.02
N ALA A 126 -6.31 16.51 -5.11
CA ALA A 126 -7.74 16.21 -5.02
C ALA A 126 -8.35 16.57 -3.65
N GLU A 127 -7.59 16.40 -2.56
CA GLU A 127 -8.00 16.78 -1.21
C GLU A 127 -7.80 18.28 -0.93
N GLY A 128 -7.22 19.04 -1.87
CA GLY A 128 -6.87 20.45 -1.68
C GLY A 128 -5.82 20.67 -0.58
N HIS A 129 -5.03 19.64 -0.27
CA HIS A 129 -4.03 19.67 0.77
C HIS A 129 -2.70 20.21 0.25
N VAL A 130 -2.16 21.23 0.92
CA VAL A 130 -0.81 21.75 0.66
C VAL A 130 0.20 20.92 1.46
N TRP A 131 0.97 20.10 0.75
CA TRP A 131 2.01 19.27 1.35
C TRP A 131 3.08 20.13 2.05
N THR A 132 3.47 19.73 3.25
CA THR A 132 4.54 20.36 4.03
C THR A 132 5.72 19.40 4.19
N ALA A 133 6.91 19.90 4.49
CA ALA A 133 8.06 19.03 4.66
C ALA A 133 7.83 18.05 5.82
N GLN A 134 7.77 16.75 5.50
CA GLN A 134 7.62 15.65 6.45
C GLN A 134 8.56 14.51 6.05
N THR A 135 9.14 13.83 7.03
CA THR A 135 10.06 12.71 6.81
C THR A 135 9.36 11.41 7.17
N PHE A 136 9.43 10.45 6.26
CA PHE A 136 9.01 9.07 6.47
C PHE A 136 10.25 8.18 6.39
N TYR A 137 10.25 7.11 7.16
CA TYR A 137 11.35 6.15 7.18
C TYR A 137 10.91 4.90 6.46
N VAL A 138 11.83 4.32 5.68
CA VAL A 138 11.61 3.04 5.03
C VAL A 138 12.69 2.09 5.53
N VAL A 139 12.27 0.91 5.96
CA VAL A 139 13.20 -0.16 6.33
C VAL A 139 13.06 -1.27 5.29
N GLU A 140 14.20 -1.72 4.76
CA GLU A 140 14.28 -2.97 4.01
C GLU A 140 14.99 -4.04 4.84
N PHE A 141 14.37 -5.19 4.96
CA PHE A 141 14.92 -6.36 5.63
C PHE A 141 15.17 -7.46 4.61
N ARG A 142 16.44 -7.74 4.33
CA ARG A 142 16.88 -8.81 3.42
C ARG A 142 17.30 -10.02 4.23
N SER A 143 16.80 -11.20 3.86
CA SER A 143 17.04 -12.43 4.60
C SER A 143 17.32 -13.61 3.68
N ILE A 144 17.95 -14.65 4.23
CA ILE A 144 18.08 -15.96 3.60
C ILE A 144 17.47 -16.98 4.54
N LEU A 145 16.40 -17.65 4.13
CA LEU A 145 15.70 -18.59 4.98
C LEU A 145 16.56 -19.83 5.20
N LYS A 146 16.70 -20.29 6.44
CA LYS A 146 17.42 -21.53 6.78
C LYS A 146 16.70 -22.76 6.25
N THR A 147 17.43 -23.74 5.74
CA THR A 147 16.88 -25.04 5.33
C THR A 147 16.15 -25.74 6.46
N GLY A 148 14.96 -26.29 6.18
CA GLY A 148 14.10 -26.95 7.16
C GLY A 148 13.40 -26.02 8.16
N VAL A 149 13.48 -24.69 7.99
CA VAL A 149 12.73 -23.77 8.87
C VAL A 149 11.23 -23.98 8.72
N ASP A 150 10.54 -24.03 9.85
CA ASP A 150 9.09 -24.07 9.94
C ASP A 150 8.50 -22.79 9.34
N GLN A 151 7.92 -22.91 8.16
CA GLN A 151 7.35 -21.77 7.43
C GLN A 151 6.08 -21.26 8.11
N ASP A 152 5.27 -22.17 8.65
CA ASP A 152 3.98 -21.83 9.24
C ASP A 152 4.20 -21.09 10.56
N TYR A 153 5.14 -21.56 11.37
CA TYR A 153 5.52 -20.87 12.60
C TYR A 153 6.16 -19.51 12.32
N LEU A 154 7.05 -19.41 11.32
CA LEU A 154 7.63 -18.12 10.93
C LEU A 154 6.57 -17.14 10.44
N HIS A 155 5.59 -17.62 9.66
CA HIS A 155 4.46 -16.81 9.21
C HIS A 155 3.59 -16.34 10.38
N ALA A 156 3.31 -17.22 11.35
CA ALA A 156 2.55 -16.85 12.54
C ALA A 156 3.25 -15.76 13.36
N LEU A 157 4.57 -15.87 13.57
CA LEU A 157 5.37 -14.85 14.26
C LEU A 157 5.35 -13.50 13.53
N ASP A 158 5.45 -13.51 12.20
CA ASP A 158 5.35 -12.31 11.37
C ASP A 158 3.97 -11.65 11.51
N ALA A 159 2.89 -12.44 11.42
CA ALA A 159 1.52 -11.96 11.59
C ALA A 159 1.30 -11.33 12.97
N TYR A 160 1.76 -11.97 14.05
CA TYR A 160 1.65 -11.41 15.40
C TYR A 160 2.45 -10.11 15.57
N SER A 161 3.66 -10.06 15.02
CA SER A 161 4.50 -8.85 15.05
C SER A 161 3.84 -7.70 14.29
N HIS A 162 3.23 -8.00 13.13
CA HIS A 162 2.46 -7.03 12.37
C HIS A 162 1.24 -6.52 13.15
N GLN A 163 0.49 -7.40 13.80
CA GLN A 163 -0.66 -7.01 14.62
C GLN A 163 -0.25 -6.04 15.74
N GLU A 164 0.87 -6.31 16.43
CA GLU A 164 1.43 -5.44 17.46
C GLU A 164 1.83 -4.07 16.88
N ALA A 165 2.48 -4.04 15.73
CA ALA A 165 2.89 -2.81 15.04
C ALA A 165 1.68 -1.97 14.59
N THR A 166 0.66 -2.60 14.00
CA THR A 166 -0.60 -1.93 13.62
C THR A 166 -1.29 -1.33 14.83
N THR A 167 -1.34 -2.07 15.95
CA THR A 167 -1.97 -1.59 17.19
C THR A 167 -1.20 -0.42 17.80
N SER A 168 0.13 -0.48 17.79
CA SER A 168 1.01 0.56 18.31
C SER A 168 0.94 1.86 17.49
N GLY A 169 0.65 1.73 16.18
CA GLY A 169 0.59 2.83 15.23
C GLY A 169 1.96 3.21 14.67
N GLY A 170 1.97 4.08 13.67
CA GLY A 170 3.19 4.53 12.98
C GLY A 170 3.64 3.64 11.82
N LEU A 171 3.03 2.46 11.63
CA LEU A 171 3.22 1.60 10.46
C LEU A 171 2.20 1.97 9.36
N LEU A 172 2.66 2.58 8.27
CA LEU A 172 1.85 3.01 7.14
C LEU A 172 1.70 1.94 6.06
N LYS A 173 2.73 1.08 5.89
CA LYS A 173 2.73 -0.04 4.95
C LYS A 173 3.61 -1.15 5.48
N TYR A 174 3.17 -2.39 5.30
CA TYR A 174 4.02 -3.57 5.37
C TYR A 174 3.94 -4.37 4.07
N TRP A 175 5.07 -4.88 3.60
CA TRP A 175 5.15 -5.73 2.43
C TRP A 175 6.21 -6.79 2.64
N PHE A 176 5.92 -8.02 2.20
CA PHE A 176 6.91 -9.09 2.18
C PHE A 176 6.77 -9.93 0.92
N GLY A 177 7.91 -10.33 0.38
CA GLY A 177 8.00 -11.15 -0.80
C GLY A 177 7.93 -12.65 -0.49
N THR A 178 8.23 -13.42 -1.53
CA THR A 178 8.40 -14.86 -1.49
C THR A 178 9.86 -15.18 -1.74
N LYS A 179 10.41 -16.12 -0.96
CA LYS A 179 11.80 -16.54 -1.12
C LYS A 179 12.09 -17.04 -2.55
N ASN A 180 13.23 -16.65 -3.11
CA ASN A 180 13.71 -17.16 -4.41
C ASN A 180 14.32 -18.57 -4.28
N GLU A 181 14.85 -19.11 -5.39
CA GLU A 181 15.52 -20.42 -5.42
C GLU A 181 16.71 -20.53 -4.44
N LYS A 182 17.40 -19.42 -4.20
CA LYS A 182 18.49 -19.29 -3.21
C LYS A 182 17.98 -19.02 -1.79
N ARG A 183 16.67 -19.13 -1.58
CA ARG A 183 15.96 -18.87 -0.31
C ARG A 183 16.08 -17.43 0.18
N GLN A 184 16.46 -16.50 -0.68
CA GLN A 184 16.59 -15.08 -0.33
C GLN A 184 15.21 -14.43 -0.39
N ASN A 185 14.89 -13.59 0.59
CA ASN A 185 13.62 -12.87 0.66
C ASN A 185 13.85 -11.41 1.08
N LEU A 186 12.85 -10.57 0.83
CA LEU A 186 12.80 -9.18 1.28
C LEU A 186 11.45 -8.89 1.94
N ALA A 187 11.50 -8.21 3.07
CA ALA A 187 10.37 -7.53 3.68
C ALA A 187 10.69 -6.04 3.78
N THR A 188 9.67 -5.19 3.71
CA THR A 188 9.84 -3.75 3.83
C THR A 188 8.62 -3.10 4.48
N PHE A 189 8.86 -2.04 5.23
CA PHE A 189 7.83 -1.27 5.87
C PHE A 189 8.14 0.23 5.84
N VAL A 190 7.05 1.00 5.86
CA VAL A 190 7.01 2.47 5.89
C VAL A 190 6.24 2.90 7.13
#